data_AF-A0A2J7QS83-F1
#
_entry.id   AF-A0A2J7QS83-F1
#
_cell.length_a   1.000
_cell.length_b   1.000
_cell.length_c   1.000
_cell.angle_alpha   90.00
_cell.angle_beta   90.00
_cell.angle_gamma   90.00
#
_symmetry.space_group_name_H-M   'P 1'
#
loop_
_entity.id
_entity.type
_entity.pdbx_description
1 polymer ?
#
loop_
_entity_poly.entity_id
_entity_poly.type
_entity_poly.pdbx_seq_one_letter_code
_entity_poly.pdbx_strand_id
1 'polypeptide(L)'
;MAENKYERKARRKQTKAKHILFQDTGISCSDEPTKYVMVANAGLVTGLQQEQLLELCLPYGGVDGIVMLPGKSYCFIIFKDILYASKAYAAIHGKIKLTPNDSGPLYLAYAEKVPELSHSWNYDQKPPGLILLEEFVTEDEEKSLLNCIDWKTSASHLGQTLKHRRVKHYGYEFQYDTNNVDKECPLSENIPSECNFLWDRLKDKNISVLSSFPTQLTVNHYQPGQGIPSHVDTHSAFKDPILSLSLGSSIVMEFRHQDGRVSPVILPQRSLLIMSEEARYWYSVTSCPSYFLHSVLHVLYTFTQSNCLAREPKGPSPLDTLLDLILSRFNVVYILQPTSSRSVLIFTIFIMNLIHDYHERPSPNKPDMFFTGGLILLAI
;
A
#
# COMPACT_ATOMS: atom_id res chain seq x y z
N MET A 1 -7.54 -14.26 58.24
CA MET A 1 -6.37 -14.81 57.52
C MET A 1 -5.54 -13.66 57.00
N ALA A 2 -4.23 -13.64 57.23
CA ALA A 2 -3.37 -12.58 56.72
C ALA A 2 -3.29 -12.67 55.18
N GLU A 3 -3.63 -11.58 54.49
CA GLU A 3 -3.61 -11.50 53.03
C GLU A 3 -2.20 -11.76 52.48
N ASN A 4 -2.08 -12.66 51.50
CA ASN A 4 -0.79 -13.05 50.96
C ASN A 4 -0.10 -11.84 50.28
N LYS A 5 1.22 -11.70 50.41
CA LYS A 5 2.03 -10.66 49.77
C LYS A 5 1.76 -10.54 48.26
N TYR A 6 1.48 -11.68 47.59
CA TYR A 6 1.15 -11.73 46.16
C TYR A 6 -0.25 -11.17 45.86
N GLU A 7 -1.26 -11.51 46.67
CA GLU A 7 -2.63 -11.00 46.55
C GLU A 7 -2.66 -9.49 46.77
N ARG A 8 -1.95 -9.00 47.80
CA ARG A 8 -1.81 -7.56 48.05
C ARG A 8 -1.17 -6.83 46.88
N LYS A 9 -0.17 -7.44 46.22
CA LYS A 9 0.47 -6.87 45.02
C LYS A 9 -0.50 -6.85 43.83
N ALA A 10 -1.23 -7.94 43.61
CA ALA A 10 -2.22 -8.03 42.55
C ALA A 10 -3.33 -7.00 42.72
N ARG A 11 -3.89 -6.86 43.93
CA ARG A 11 -4.89 -5.84 44.25
C ARG A 11 -4.38 -4.42 43.97
N ARG A 12 -3.16 -4.08 44.43
CA ARG A 12 -2.57 -2.74 44.15
C ARG A 12 -2.43 -2.46 42.64
N LYS A 13 -2.01 -3.47 41.87
CA LYS A 13 -1.86 -3.36 40.42
C LYS A 13 -3.21 -3.24 39.71
N GLN A 14 -4.19 -4.03 40.15
CA GLN A 14 -5.55 -3.93 39.68
C GLN A 14 -6.17 -2.57 39.98
N THR A 15 -6.06 -2.05 41.21
CA THR A 15 -6.57 -0.72 41.57
C THR A 15 -5.96 0.37 40.69
N LYS A 16 -4.64 0.28 40.42
CA LYS A 16 -3.98 1.19 39.48
C LYS A 16 -4.56 1.07 38.07
N ALA A 17 -4.78 -0.16 37.60
CA ALA A 17 -5.37 -0.42 36.29
C ALA A 17 -6.81 0.11 36.18
N LYS A 18 -7.65 -0.11 37.21
CA LYS A 18 -9.02 0.45 37.29
C LYS A 18 -8.99 1.98 37.23
N HIS A 19 -8.05 2.62 37.93
CA HIS A 19 -7.91 4.08 37.92
C HIS A 19 -7.47 4.62 36.55
N ILE A 20 -6.48 3.98 35.92
CA ILE A 20 -6.03 4.34 34.55
C ILE A 20 -7.20 4.20 33.58
N LEU A 21 -7.92 3.08 33.64
CA LEU A 21 -9.09 2.86 32.78
C LEU A 21 -10.10 4.00 32.91
N PHE A 22 -10.49 4.33 34.15
CA PHE A 22 -11.48 5.38 34.38
C PHE A 22 -10.99 6.75 33.89
N GLN A 23 -9.72 7.09 34.12
CA GLN A 23 -9.13 8.33 33.60
C GLN A 23 -9.10 8.37 32.07
N ASP A 24 -8.83 7.24 31.43
CA ASP A 24 -8.65 7.14 29.98
C ASP A 24 -9.96 7.10 29.20
N THR A 25 -11.00 6.48 29.74
CA THR A 25 -12.24 6.18 28.99
C THR A 25 -13.53 6.58 29.70
N GLY A 26 -13.46 7.03 30.96
CA GLY A 26 -14.65 7.25 31.79
C GLY A 26 -15.43 5.98 32.15
N ILE A 27 -14.86 4.80 31.90
CA ILE A 27 -15.52 3.51 32.17
C ILE A 27 -15.22 3.06 33.58
N SER A 28 -16.27 2.76 34.33
CA SER A 28 -16.18 2.17 35.65
C SER A 28 -15.95 0.65 35.58
N CYS A 29 -15.21 0.15 36.56
CA CYS A 29 -15.09 -1.29 36.78
C CYS A 29 -16.20 -1.78 37.70
N SER A 30 -16.74 -2.94 37.37
CA SER A 30 -17.67 -3.67 38.23
C SER A 30 -16.89 -4.53 39.23
N ASP A 31 -17.44 -4.68 40.43
CA ASP A 31 -16.97 -5.68 41.40
C ASP A 31 -17.67 -7.04 41.19
N GLU A 32 -18.85 -7.04 40.54
CA GLU A 32 -19.53 -8.24 40.09
C GLU A 32 -19.04 -8.70 38.70
N PRO A 33 -19.04 -10.02 38.40
CA PRO A 33 -18.65 -10.54 37.11
C PRO A 33 -19.49 -9.98 35.96
N THR A 34 -18.81 -9.49 34.93
CA THR A 34 -19.41 -9.08 33.66
C THR A 34 -18.77 -9.85 32.51
N LYS A 35 -19.41 -9.83 31.34
CA LYS A 35 -18.83 -10.39 30.12
C LYS A 35 -17.66 -9.57 29.56
N TYR A 36 -17.41 -8.37 30.10
CA TYR A 36 -16.37 -7.44 29.64
C TYR A 36 -15.22 -7.43 30.63
N VAL A 37 -14.06 -7.90 30.19
CA VAL A 37 -12.89 -8.00 31.07
C VAL A 37 -11.78 -7.12 30.53
N MET A 38 -11.40 -6.11 31.30
CA MET A 38 -10.19 -5.31 31.06
C MET A 38 -8.98 -6.15 31.46
N VAL A 39 -7.94 -6.16 30.61
CA VAL A 39 -6.69 -6.89 30.82
C VAL A 39 -5.54 -5.89 30.81
N ALA A 40 -4.98 -5.60 31.98
CA ALA A 40 -3.78 -4.78 32.08
C ALA A 40 -2.53 -5.59 31.71
N ASN A 41 -1.50 -4.88 31.24
CA ASN A 41 -0.27 -5.43 30.66
C ASN A 41 -0.49 -6.18 29.34
N ALA A 42 -1.65 -5.96 28.70
CA ALA A 42 -2.08 -6.62 27.46
C ALA A 42 -2.53 -5.63 26.37
N GLY A 43 -2.02 -4.40 26.39
CA GLY A 43 -2.33 -3.39 25.37
C GLY A 43 -1.26 -3.28 24.28
N LEU A 44 -1.54 -2.50 23.24
CA LEU A 44 -0.68 -2.42 22.04
C LEU A 44 0.75 -1.97 22.33
N VAL A 45 0.96 -1.14 23.35
CA VAL A 45 2.30 -0.67 23.73
C VAL A 45 3.19 -1.76 24.35
N THR A 46 2.62 -2.91 24.73
CA THR A 46 3.41 -4.04 25.24
C THR A 46 3.92 -4.96 24.12
N GLY A 47 3.55 -4.68 22.86
CA GLY A 47 3.91 -5.51 21.71
C GLY A 47 3.13 -6.83 21.62
N LEU A 48 2.12 -7.02 22.48
CA LEU A 48 1.27 -8.21 22.46
C LEU A 48 0.33 -8.20 21.26
N GLN A 49 0.24 -9.36 20.61
CA GLN A 49 -0.66 -9.59 19.48
C GLN A 49 -2.02 -10.08 19.96
N GLN A 50 -3.08 -9.77 19.21
CA GLN A 50 -4.45 -10.16 19.54
C GLN A 50 -4.62 -11.69 19.58
N GLU A 51 -3.94 -12.40 18.69
CA GLU A 51 -3.95 -13.86 18.58
C GLU A 51 -3.48 -14.53 19.87
N GLN A 52 -2.42 -14.00 20.49
CA GLN A 52 -1.88 -14.56 21.74
C GLN A 52 -2.87 -14.42 22.90
N LEU A 53 -3.62 -13.31 22.95
CA LEU A 53 -4.67 -13.10 23.94
C LEU A 53 -5.88 -13.99 23.68
N LEU A 54 -6.23 -14.20 22.40
CA LEU A 54 -7.29 -15.10 22.02
C LEU A 54 -6.94 -16.54 22.39
N GLU A 55 -5.77 -17.03 22.00
CA GLU A 55 -5.27 -18.37 22.34
C GLU A 55 -5.26 -18.62 23.85
N LEU A 56 -4.85 -17.62 24.64
CA LEU A 56 -4.89 -17.70 26.10
C LEU A 56 -6.32 -17.91 26.64
N CYS A 57 -7.33 -17.34 25.97
CA CYS A 57 -8.71 -17.32 26.48
C CYS A 57 -9.57 -18.48 25.98
N LEU A 58 -9.25 -19.06 24.82
CA LEU A 58 -10.00 -20.17 24.21
C LEU A 58 -10.28 -21.36 25.17
N PRO A 59 -9.35 -21.77 26.07
CA PRO A 59 -9.61 -22.87 27.01
C PRO A 59 -10.73 -22.60 28.03
N TYR A 60 -11.09 -21.32 28.26
CA TYR A 60 -12.07 -20.93 29.28
C TYR A 60 -13.48 -20.72 28.72
N GLY A 61 -13.62 -20.63 27.39
CA GLY A 61 -14.88 -20.53 26.68
C GLY A 61 -14.83 -19.58 25.48
N GLY A 62 -16.01 -19.31 24.92
CA GLY A 62 -16.13 -18.47 23.72
C GLY A 62 -15.87 -16.99 23.99
N VAL A 63 -15.10 -16.38 23.08
CA VAL A 63 -14.82 -14.94 23.02
C VAL A 63 -15.56 -14.36 21.82
N ASP A 64 -16.32 -13.28 22.03
CA ASP A 64 -17.00 -12.52 20.97
C ASP A 64 -16.09 -11.46 20.33
N GLY A 65 -15.10 -10.98 21.07
CA GLY A 65 -14.15 -10.01 20.53
C GLY A 65 -13.07 -9.60 21.52
N ILE A 66 -12.02 -8.98 20.98
CA ILE A 66 -10.95 -8.34 21.74
C ILE A 66 -10.86 -6.89 21.26
N VAL A 67 -10.83 -5.95 22.21
CA VAL A 67 -10.73 -4.51 21.93
C VAL A 67 -9.39 -4.01 22.44
N MET A 68 -8.47 -3.70 21.53
CA MET A 68 -7.17 -3.11 21.86
C MET A 68 -7.18 -1.62 21.54
N LEU A 69 -6.81 -0.77 22.50
CA LEU A 69 -6.83 0.68 22.34
C LEU A 69 -5.44 1.22 21.93
N PRO A 70 -5.34 2.12 20.93
CA PRO A 70 -4.09 2.78 20.54
C PRO A 70 -3.38 3.45 21.72
N GLY A 71 -2.07 3.24 21.83
CA GLY A 71 -1.24 3.85 22.87
C GLY A 71 -1.52 3.38 24.29
N LYS A 72 -2.40 2.39 24.50
CA LYS A 72 -2.74 1.88 25.84
C LYS A 72 -2.00 0.60 26.19
N SER A 73 -1.72 0.42 27.47
CA SER A 73 -1.09 -0.78 28.06
C SER A 73 -2.11 -1.83 28.53
N TYR A 74 -3.37 -1.66 28.17
CA TYR A 74 -4.46 -2.58 28.47
C TYR A 74 -5.37 -2.76 27.26
N CYS A 75 -6.14 -3.84 27.26
CA CYS A 75 -7.18 -4.15 26.29
C CYS A 75 -8.45 -4.61 27.00
N PHE A 76 -9.49 -4.94 26.23
CA PHE A 76 -10.68 -5.63 26.72
C PHE A 76 -10.89 -6.94 25.98
N ILE A 77 -11.46 -7.91 26.68
CA ILE A 77 -11.96 -9.16 26.11
C ILE A 77 -13.46 -9.21 26.38
N ILE A 78 -14.22 -9.51 25.33
CA ILE A 78 -15.67 -9.66 25.37
C ILE A 78 -15.94 -11.16 25.31
N PHE A 79 -16.40 -11.76 26.40
CA PHE A 79 -16.78 -13.16 26.44
C PHE A 79 -18.23 -13.34 26.00
N LYS A 80 -18.54 -14.50 25.41
CA LYS A 80 -19.92 -14.90 25.08
C LYS A 80 -20.82 -15.02 26.31
N ASP A 81 -20.21 -15.35 27.45
CA ASP A 81 -20.91 -15.63 28.71
C ASP A 81 -20.10 -15.12 29.91
N ILE A 82 -20.81 -14.64 30.94
CA ILE A 82 -20.25 -14.23 32.24
C ILE A 82 -19.52 -15.41 32.91
N LEU A 83 -19.97 -16.64 32.70
CA LEU A 83 -19.32 -17.84 33.21
C LEU A 83 -17.91 -18.02 32.62
N TYR A 84 -17.73 -17.76 31.32
CA TYR A 84 -16.42 -17.86 30.66
C TYR A 84 -15.49 -16.75 31.14
N ALA A 85 -16.01 -15.52 31.26
CA ALA A 85 -15.28 -14.41 31.84
C ALA A 85 -14.78 -14.73 33.25
N SER A 86 -15.64 -15.33 34.10
CA SER A 86 -15.30 -15.71 35.47
C SER A 86 -14.22 -16.80 35.54
N LYS A 87 -14.31 -17.82 34.66
CA LYS A 87 -13.30 -18.88 34.56
C LYS A 87 -11.94 -18.31 34.13
N ALA A 88 -11.93 -17.50 33.07
CA ALA A 88 -10.72 -16.85 32.58
C ALA A 88 -10.11 -15.93 33.65
N TYR A 89 -10.94 -15.13 34.33
CA TYR A 89 -10.52 -14.25 35.40
C TYR A 89 -9.80 -15.02 36.52
N ALA A 90 -10.40 -16.10 37.02
CA ALA A 90 -9.83 -16.90 38.10
C ALA A 90 -8.50 -17.57 37.71
N ALA A 91 -8.33 -17.93 36.44
CA ALA A 91 -7.13 -18.59 35.93
C ALA A 91 -5.99 -17.60 35.62
N ILE A 92 -6.32 -16.41 35.10
CA ILE A 92 -5.33 -15.48 34.53
C ILE A 92 -4.91 -14.41 35.53
N HIS A 93 -5.85 -13.84 36.30
CA HIS A 93 -5.62 -12.64 37.12
C HIS A 93 -4.43 -12.81 38.08
N GLY A 94 -3.38 -12.03 37.87
CA GLY A 94 -2.17 -12.01 38.70
C GLY A 94 -1.27 -13.24 38.58
N LYS A 95 -1.59 -14.19 37.69
CA LYS A 95 -0.91 -15.49 37.57
C LYS A 95 -0.13 -15.65 36.27
N ILE A 96 -0.75 -15.32 35.14
CA ILE A 96 -0.18 -15.59 33.81
C ILE A 96 0.67 -14.41 33.33
N LYS A 97 1.81 -14.72 32.70
CA LYS A 97 2.68 -13.76 32.00
C LYS A 97 2.73 -14.14 30.53
N LEU A 98 2.59 -13.17 29.63
CA LEU A 98 2.66 -13.40 28.20
C LEU A 98 4.02 -13.03 27.58
N THR A 99 4.75 -12.05 28.16
CA THR A 99 6.09 -11.68 27.68
C THR A 99 7.19 -12.16 28.65
N PRO A 100 8.26 -12.80 28.15
CA PRO A 100 9.43 -13.16 28.96
C PRO A 100 10.18 -11.90 29.46
N ASN A 101 10.19 -10.85 28.64
CA ASN A 101 10.83 -9.58 28.92
C ASN A 101 9.81 -8.59 29.53
N ASP A 102 9.68 -8.65 30.86
CA ASP A 102 9.45 -7.54 31.79
C ASP A 102 8.12 -6.74 31.90
N SER A 103 6.95 -7.30 31.58
CA SER A 103 5.66 -6.61 31.91
C SER A 103 4.97 -7.08 33.22
N GLY A 104 5.44 -8.18 33.83
CA GLY A 104 4.77 -8.81 34.97
C GLY A 104 3.50 -9.59 34.56
N PRO A 105 2.76 -10.19 35.50
CA PRO A 105 1.56 -10.93 35.14
C PRO A 105 0.44 -10.01 34.65
N LEU A 106 -0.52 -10.59 33.94
CA LEU A 106 -1.74 -9.90 33.52
C LEU A 106 -2.63 -9.61 34.74
N TYR A 107 -3.23 -8.43 34.79
CA TYR A 107 -4.16 -8.05 35.86
C TYR A 107 -5.51 -7.72 35.26
N LEU A 108 -6.51 -8.52 35.61
CA LEU A 108 -7.86 -8.42 35.06
C LEU A 108 -8.77 -7.58 35.96
N ALA A 109 -9.75 -6.89 35.38
CA ALA A 109 -10.85 -6.25 36.09
C ALA A 109 -12.14 -6.38 35.27
N TYR A 110 -13.28 -6.62 35.91
CA TYR A 110 -14.57 -6.55 35.22
C TYR A 110 -14.90 -5.09 34.90
N ALA A 111 -15.36 -4.84 33.68
CA ALA A 111 -15.80 -3.53 33.24
C ALA A 111 -17.32 -3.53 33.05
N GLU A 112 -17.99 -2.42 33.34
CA GLU A 112 -19.44 -2.30 33.10
C GLU A 112 -19.79 -2.34 31.61
N LYS A 113 -18.88 -1.79 30.80
CA LYS A 113 -18.95 -1.79 29.34
C LYS A 113 -17.53 -1.83 28.78
N VAL A 114 -17.40 -2.26 27.54
CA VAL A 114 -16.23 -1.87 26.75
C VAL A 114 -16.40 -0.41 26.33
N PRO A 115 -15.32 0.33 26.03
CA PRO A 115 -15.46 1.53 25.25
C PRO A 115 -16.32 1.11 24.06
N GLU A 116 -17.39 1.85 23.81
CA GLU A 116 -17.85 1.89 22.43
C GLU A 116 -16.56 2.16 21.67
N LEU A 117 -16.14 1.19 20.86
CA LEU A 117 -15.24 1.52 19.78
C LEU A 117 -16.07 2.55 19.04
N SER A 118 -15.93 3.83 19.42
CA SER A 118 -16.15 4.93 18.55
C SER A 118 -15.08 4.75 17.49
N HIS A 119 -15.31 3.78 16.64
CA HIS A 119 -15.28 4.01 15.22
C HIS A 119 -16.46 4.97 14.90
N SER A 120 -16.54 6.11 15.60
CA SER A 120 -16.71 7.38 14.92
C SER A 120 -15.34 7.87 14.45
N TRP A 121 -14.34 6.99 14.29
CA TRP A 121 -13.61 7.01 13.03
C TRP A 121 -14.66 6.93 11.96
N ASN A 122 -15.02 8.09 11.45
CA ASN A 122 -15.81 8.15 10.26
C ASN A 122 -14.90 7.63 9.15
N TYR A 123 -14.96 6.33 8.85
CA TYR A 123 -14.24 5.71 7.73
C TYR A 123 -14.66 6.34 6.40
N ASP A 124 -15.79 7.05 6.37
CA ASP A 124 -16.21 7.87 5.23
C ASP A 124 -15.46 9.22 5.18
N GLN A 125 -14.95 9.74 6.31
CA GLN A 125 -14.07 10.91 6.35
C GLN A 125 -12.63 10.53 6.04
N LYS A 126 -12.40 10.30 4.75
CA LYS A 126 -11.07 10.21 4.18
C LYS A 126 -10.41 11.60 4.16
N PRO A 127 -9.08 11.68 4.38
CA PRO A 127 -8.32 12.89 4.10
C PRO A 127 -8.65 13.47 2.71
N PRO A 128 -8.76 14.81 2.56
CA PRO A 128 -8.91 15.43 1.24
C PRO A 128 -7.77 15.01 0.30
N GLY A 129 -8.11 14.66 -0.94
CA GLY A 129 -7.14 14.13 -1.91
C GLY A 129 -6.88 12.63 -1.80
N LEU A 130 -7.61 11.89 -0.95
CA LEU A 130 -7.52 10.44 -0.88
C LEU A 130 -8.64 9.76 -1.68
N ILE A 131 -8.29 8.90 -2.63
CA ILE A 131 -9.23 8.07 -3.39
C ILE A 131 -8.90 6.60 -3.17
N LEU A 132 -9.90 5.80 -2.81
CA LEU A 132 -9.77 4.34 -2.65
C LEU A 132 -10.62 3.65 -3.71
N LEU A 133 -9.98 2.85 -4.56
CA LEU A 133 -10.63 1.99 -5.54
C LEU A 133 -10.61 0.56 -5.03
N GLU A 134 -11.76 0.08 -4.57
CA GLU A 134 -11.93 -1.31 -4.13
C GLU A 134 -12.03 -2.27 -5.33
N GLU A 135 -11.66 -3.54 -5.14
CA GLU A 135 -11.64 -4.57 -6.19
C GLU A 135 -10.99 -4.07 -7.49
N PHE A 136 -9.89 -3.34 -7.34
CA PHE A 136 -9.17 -2.71 -8.45
C PHE A 136 -8.47 -3.75 -9.31
N VAL A 137 -7.97 -4.83 -8.70
CA VAL A 137 -7.41 -6.00 -9.38
C VAL A 137 -8.27 -7.23 -9.16
N THR A 138 -8.25 -8.18 -10.10
CA THR A 138 -8.92 -9.47 -9.95
C THR A 138 -8.09 -10.42 -9.09
N GLU A 139 -8.68 -11.53 -8.62
CA GLU A 139 -7.94 -12.54 -7.85
C GLU A 139 -6.77 -13.16 -8.63
N ASP A 140 -6.91 -13.35 -9.95
CA ASP A 140 -5.86 -13.95 -10.77
C ASP A 140 -4.73 -12.96 -11.08
N GLU A 141 -5.07 -11.67 -11.24
CA GLU A 141 -4.08 -10.59 -11.32
C GLU A 141 -3.32 -10.44 -10.00
N GLU A 142 -4.02 -10.49 -8.87
CA GLU A 142 -3.40 -10.47 -7.54
C GLU A 142 -2.41 -11.64 -7.38
N LYS A 143 -2.79 -12.87 -7.73
CA LYS A 143 -1.88 -14.03 -7.70
C LYS A 143 -0.66 -13.79 -8.59
N SER A 144 -0.86 -13.24 -9.78
CA SER A 144 0.22 -12.95 -10.73
C SER A 144 1.20 -11.90 -10.16
N LEU A 145 0.68 -10.82 -9.57
CA LEU A 145 1.47 -9.77 -8.92
C LEU A 145 2.17 -10.25 -7.65
N LEU A 146 1.57 -11.15 -6.87
CA LEU A 146 2.23 -11.74 -5.70
C LEU A 146 3.40 -12.65 -6.10
N ASN A 147 3.26 -13.36 -7.23
CA ASN A 147 4.25 -14.33 -7.70
C ASN A 147 5.40 -13.72 -8.53
N CYS A 148 5.23 -12.51 -9.10
CA CYS A 148 6.27 -11.87 -9.90
C CYS A 148 7.42 -11.28 -9.06
N ILE A 149 7.26 -11.18 -7.74
CA ILE A 149 8.29 -10.66 -6.85
C ILE A 149 9.34 -11.75 -6.56
N ASP A 150 10.51 -11.63 -7.17
CA ASP A 150 11.66 -12.44 -6.76
C ASP A 150 12.31 -11.87 -5.49
N TRP A 151 12.07 -12.55 -4.36
CA TRP A 151 12.70 -12.25 -3.07
C TRP A 151 14.13 -12.77 -2.92
N LYS A 152 14.66 -13.56 -3.88
CA LYS A 152 15.95 -14.25 -3.78
C LYS A 152 17.13 -13.42 -4.31
N THR A 153 16.90 -12.44 -5.17
CA THR A 153 17.92 -11.63 -5.86
C THR A 153 18.62 -10.58 -4.98
N SER A 154 18.72 -10.83 -3.67
CA SER A 154 19.32 -9.93 -2.67
C SER A 154 20.85 -10.01 -2.64
N ALA A 155 21.49 -9.90 -3.81
CA ALA A 155 22.92 -9.70 -3.91
C ALA A 155 23.21 -8.18 -3.81
N SER A 156 23.73 -7.76 -2.65
CA SER A 156 24.13 -6.38 -2.29
C SER A 156 22.97 -5.40 -2.07
N HIS A 157 22.72 -5.02 -0.81
CA HIS A 157 21.92 -3.88 -0.34
C HIS A 157 20.42 -3.77 -0.72
N LEU A 158 19.91 -4.55 -1.69
CA LEU A 158 18.60 -4.35 -2.33
C LEU A 158 17.38 -5.02 -1.67
N GLY A 159 17.62 -5.93 -0.73
CA GLY A 159 16.59 -6.58 0.09
C GLY A 159 16.82 -6.26 1.56
N GLN A 160 16.65 -4.99 1.96
CA GLN A 160 16.81 -4.64 3.36
C GLN A 160 15.67 -5.26 4.16
N THR A 161 16.01 -6.21 5.03
CA THR A 161 15.13 -6.56 6.15
C THR A 161 15.23 -5.39 7.13
N LEU A 162 14.40 -4.39 6.93
CA LEU A 162 14.19 -3.37 7.95
C LEU A 162 13.63 -4.06 9.19
N LYS A 163 13.93 -3.53 10.39
CA LYS A 163 13.71 -4.17 11.70
C LYS A 163 12.35 -4.88 11.87
N HIS A 164 11.33 -4.49 11.11
CA HIS A 164 9.98 -5.05 11.18
C HIS A 164 9.30 -5.36 9.83
N ARG A 165 9.97 -5.40 8.67
CA ARG A 165 9.34 -5.81 7.39
C ARG A 165 10.36 -6.15 6.30
N ARG A 166 9.95 -6.86 5.25
CA ARG A 166 10.77 -6.99 4.03
C ARG A 166 10.40 -5.89 3.04
N VAL A 167 11.39 -5.30 2.38
CA VAL A 167 11.19 -4.28 1.35
C VAL A 167 12.02 -4.64 0.11
N LYS A 168 11.46 -4.38 -1.07
CA LYS A 168 12.16 -4.42 -2.35
C LYS A 168 11.86 -3.15 -3.14
N HIS A 169 12.86 -2.62 -3.83
CA HIS A 169 12.75 -1.42 -4.66
C HIS A 169 12.98 -1.75 -6.13
N TYR A 170 12.26 -1.07 -7.02
CA TYR A 170 12.41 -1.14 -8.47
C TYR A 170 12.49 0.28 -9.05
N GLY A 171 13.23 0.42 -10.16
CA GLY A 171 13.52 1.68 -10.83
C GLY A 171 14.57 2.51 -10.08
N TYR A 172 14.30 2.85 -8.83
CA TYR A 172 15.23 3.57 -7.95
C TYR A 172 15.18 3.03 -6.52
N GLU A 173 16.34 3.01 -5.85
CA GLU A 173 16.44 2.66 -4.44
C GLU A 173 16.07 3.86 -3.56
N PHE A 174 15.23 3.62 -2.56
CA PHE A 174 15.01 4.59 -1.51
C PHE A 174 16.07 4.43 -0.42
N GLN A 175 16.92 5.44 -0.28
CA GLN A 175 17.99 5.48 0.72
C GLN A 175 17.43 5.97 2.05
N TYR A 176 17.28 5.05 3.01
CA TYR A 176 16.70 5.34 4.32
C TYR A 176 17.56 6.27 5.18
N ASP A 177 18.89 6.30 4.97
CA ASP A 177 19.78 7.18 5.73
C ASP A 177 19.56 8.67 5.39
N THR A 178 19.21 8.96 4.14
CA THR A 178 18.96 10.31 3.63
C THR A 178 17.48 10.60 3.38
N ASN A 179 16.60 9.61 3.58
CA ASN A 179 15.19 9.61 3.20
C ASN A 179 14.97 10.15 1.78
N ASN A 180 15.77 9.70 0.81
CA ASN A 180 15.74 10.23 -0.54
C ASN A 180 16.11 9.15 -1.57
N VAL A 181 16.01 9.51 -2.83
CA VAL A 181 16.43 8.68 -3.96
C VAL A 181 17.65 9.33 -4.60
N ASP A 182 18.70 8.55 -4.84
CA ASP A 182 19.82 9.00 -5.68
C ASP A 182 19.41 8.93 -7.16
N LYS A 183 19.37 10.10 -7.80
CA LYS A 183 18.88 10.29 -9.16
C LYS A 183 19.88 9.82 -10.20
N GLU A 184 21.16 9.79 -9.85
CA GLU A 184 22.24 9.41 -10.77
C GLU A 184 22.49 7.89 -10.77
N CYS A 185 21.81 7.15 -9.87
CA CYS A 185 22.00 5.72 -9.67
C CYS A 185 20.67 4.95 -9.75
N PRO A 186 20.05 4.82 -10.94
CA PRO A 186 18.87 3.97 -11.11
C PRO A 186 19.24 2.49 -10.91
N LEU A 187 18.28 1.71 -10.44
CA LEU A 187 18.42 0.27 -10.28
C LEU A 187 18.39 -0.44 -11.64
N SER A 188 19.08 -1.57 -11.73
CA SER A 188 19.02 -2.44 -12.91
C SER A 188 17.64 -3.09 -13.09
N GLU A 189 16.93 -3.34 -11.99
CA GLU A 189 15.57 -3.88 -12.00
C GLU A 189 14.55 -2.76 -12.18
N ASN A 190 13.89 -2.73 -13.35
CA ASN A 190 12.76 -1.85 -13.63
C ASN A 190 11.46 -2.36 -12.99
N ILE A 191 10.43 -1.52 -12.94
CA ILE A 191 9.09 -1.92 -12.50
C ILE A 191 8.63 -3.14 -13.32
N PRO A 192 8.16 -4.23 -12.69
CA PRO A 192 7.72 -5.43 -13.39
C PRO A 192 6.65 -5.15 -14.44
N SER A 193 6.78 -5.74 -15.63
CA SER A 193 5.83 -5.58 -16.74
C SER A 193 4.40 -6.04 -16.41
N GLU A 194 4.28 -6.94 -15.43
CA GLU A 194 3.04 -7.41 -14.85
C GLU A 194 2.21 -6.27 -14.23
N CYS A 195 2.83 -5.13 -13.91
CA CYS A 195 2.12 -3.94 -13.43
C CYS A 195 1.52 -3.08 -14.56
N ASN A 196 1.86 -3.32 -15.83
CA ASN A 196 1.50 -2.40 -16.93
C ASN A 196 -0.01 -2.22 -17.11
N PHE A 197 -0.78 -3.29 -16.90
CA PHE A 197 -2.25 -3.25 -17.06
C PHE A 197 -2.92 -2.30 -16.06
N LEU A 198 -2.27 -2.00 -14.91
CA LEU A 198 -2.81 -1.08 -13.90
C LEU A 198 -3.01 0.32 -14.51
N TRP A 199 -2.09 0.73 -15.38
CA TRP A 199 -2.11 2.05 -16.01
C TRP A 199 -3.20 2.14 -17.07
N ASP A 200 -3.37 1.09 -17.87
CA ASP A 200 -4.42 1.02 -18.87
C ASP A 200 -5.81 1.03 -18.19
N ARG A 201 -5.96 0.29 -17.09
CA ARG A 201 -7.19 0.31 -16.27
C ARG A 201 -7.50 1.67 -15.67
N LEU A 202 -6.51 2.42 -15.21
CA LEU A 202 -6.70 3.78 -14.70
C LEU A 202 -7.17 4.74 -15.81
N LYS A 203 -6.57 4.63 -17.00
CA LYS A 203 -6.99 5.39 -18.19
C LYS A 203 -8.43 5.05 -18.58
N ASP A 204 -8.78 3.76 -18.65
CA ASP A 204 -10.13 3.30 -19.00
C ASP A 204 -11.21 3.78 -18.03
N LYS A 205 -10.86 3.91 -16.74
CA LYS A 205 -11.74 4.50 -15.72
C LYS A 205 -11.82 6.03 -15.78
N ASN A 206 -11.17 6.68 -16.75
CA ASN A 206 -11.01 8.14 -16.88
C ASN A 206 -10.37 8.79 -15.64
N ILE A 207 -9.56 8.03 -14.90
CA ILE A 207 -8.88 8.50 -13.69
C ILE A 207 -7.52 9.06 -14.12
N SER A 208 -7.53 10.31 -14.62
CA SER A 208 -6.33 11.02 -15.12
C SER A 208 -5.51 11.63 -13.98
N VAL A 209 -5.09 10.82 -13.01
CA VAL A 209 -4.27 11.30 -11.87
C VAL A 209 -2.78 11.34 -12.20
N LEU A 210 -2.35 10.50 -13.13
CA LEU A 210 -0.94 10.41 -13.52
C LEU A 210 -0.70 11.26 -14.76
N SER A 211 0.15 12.29 -14.63
CA SER A 211 0.69 13.02 -15.78
C SER A 211 1.76 12.21 -16.54
N SER A 212 2.36 11.21 -15.88
CA SER A 212 3.36 10.29 -16.43
C SER A 212 3.32 8.93 -15.72
N PHE A 213 3.84 7.88 -16.36
CA PHE A 213 3.99 6.56 -15.75
C PHE A 213 4.97 6.59 -14.58
N PRO A 214 4.68 5.89 -13.44
CA PRO A 214 5.58 5.87 -12.30
C PRO A 214 6.95 5.33 -12.68
N THR A 215 7.99 5.93 -12.12
CA THR A 215 9.39 5.58 -12.38
C THR A 215 10.02 4.78 -11.26
N GLN A 216 9.33 4.64 -10.13
CA GLN A 216 9.81 3.94 -8.93
C GLN A 216 8.67 3.12 -8.31
N LEU A 217 8.99 1.91 -7.87
CA LEU A 217 8.08 1.04 -7.11
C LEU A 217 8.77 0.50 -5.85
N THR A 218 8.12 0.66 -4.70
CA THR A 218 8.52 0.03 -3.44
C THR A 218 7.51 -1.05 -3.08
N VAL A 219 7.97 -2.29 -2.95
CA VAL A 219 7.16 -3.42 -2.49
C VAL A 219 7.46 -3.67 -1.02
N ASN A 220 6.47 -3.43 -0.16
CA ASN A 220 6.54 -3.74 1.27
C ASN A 220 5.81 -5.05 1.54
N HIS A 221 6.41 -5.92 2.34
CA HIS A 221 5.87 -7.22 2.70
C HIS A 221 5.83 -7.37 4.22
N TYR A 222 4.60 -7.43 4.75
CA TYR A 222 4.29 -7.41 6.17
C TYR A 222 3.73 -8.75 6.61
N GLN A 223 4.34 -9.32 7.66
CA GLN A 223 3.76 -10.41 8.44
C GLN A 223 2.76 -9.87 9.46
N PRO A 224 1.82 -10.69 9.96
CA PRO A 224 0.96 -10.30 11.07
C PRO A 224 1.77 -9.74 12.25
N GLY A 225 1.34 -8.59 12.79
CA GLY A 225 2.05 -7.87 13.85
C GLY A 225 3.22 -7.00 13.38
N GLN A 226 3.47 -6.88 12.08
CA GLN A 226 4.42 -5.93 11.50
C GLN A 226 3.73 -4.65 11.01
N GLY A 227 4.48 -3.55 10.90
CA GLY A 227 3.93 -2.28 10.44
C GLY A 227 5.03 -1.32 10.02
N ILE A 228 4.63 -0.11 9.65
CA ILE A 228 5.55 0.99 9.32
C ILE A 228 5.26 2.17 10.27
N PRO A 229 6.29 2.74 10.93
CA PRO A 229 6.13 3.92 11.77
C PRO A 229 5.55 5.10 10.99
N SER A 230 4.96 6.05 11.72
CA SER A 230 4.41 7.29 11.14
C SER A 230 5.46 8.08 10.38
N HIS A 231 5.20 8.35 9.11
CA HIS A 231 6.09 9.12 8.24
C HIS A 231 5.29 9.86 7.16
N VAL A 232 5.92 10.86 6.54
CA VAL A 232 5.44 11.50 5.31
C VAL A 232 6.47 11.19 4.23
N ASP A 233 6.01 10.74 3.06
CA ASP A 233 6.92 10.48 1.94
C ASP A 233 7.64 11.77 1.51
N THR A 234 8.94 11.68 1.30
CA THR A 234 9.80 12.87 1.09
C THR A 234 9.33 13.70 -0.11
N HIS A 235 8.92 14.95 0.14
CA HIS A 235 8.36 15.85 -0.87
C HIS A 235 9.32 16.14 -2.04
N SER A 236 10.63 16.20 -1.77
CA SER A 236 11.64 16.44 -2.81
C SER A 236 11.97 15.19 -3.64
N ALA A 237 11.70 14.00 -3.12
CA ALA A 237 12.01 12.74 -3.79
C ALA A 237 10.93 12.36 -4.80
N PHE A 238 9.66 12.54 -4.41
CA PHE A 238 8.50 12.04 -5.16
C PHE A 238 7.58 13.17 -5.60
N LYS A 239 6.83 12.96 -6.69
CA LYS A 239 5.78 13.84 -7.20
C LYS A 239 4.40 13.34 -6.78
N ASP A 240 3.41 14.21 -7.01
CA ASP A 240 2.01 13.93 -6.79
C ASP A 240 1.43 13.24 -8.04
N PRO A 241 0.55 12.24 -7.91
CA PRO A 241 0.13 11.51 -6.70
C PRO A 241 1.07 10.34 -6.34
N ILE A 242 0.87 9.74 -5.16
CA ILE A 242 1.44 8.44 -4.79
C ILE A 242 0.34 7.38 -4.82
N LEU A 243 0.64 6.24 -5.44
CA LEU A 243 -0.30 5.13 -5.61
C LEU A 243 0.12 3.94 -4.75
N SER A 244 -0.82 3.31 -4.06
CA SER A 244 -0.56 2.18 -3.17
C SER A 244 -1.56 1.05 -3.41
N LEU A 245 -1.09 -0.05 -4.01
CA LEU A 245 -1.89 -1.25 -4.29
C LEU A 245 -1.72 -2.29 -3.18
N SER A 246 -2.83 -2.67 -2.56
CA SER A 246 -2.91 -3.60 -1.42
C SER A 246 -3.24 -5.02 -1.89
N LEU A 247 -2.40 -6.00 -1.53
CA LEU A 247 -2.55 -7.41 -1.94
C LEU A 247 -2.39 -8.36 -0.73
N GLY A 248 -2.93 -9.57 -0.87
CA GLY A 248 -2.83 -10.68 0.09
C GLY A 248 -3.83 -10.62 1.25
N SER A 249 -3.93 -9.47 1.92
CA SER A 249 -4.90 -9.26 3.00
C SER A 249 -5.29 -7.79 3.15
N SER A 250 -6.38 -7.53 3.88
CA SER A 250 -6.79 -6.16 4.19
C SER A 250 -6.00 -5.61 5.39
N ILE A 251 -5.68 -4.31 5.37
CA ILE A 251 -4.94 -3.62 6.44
C ILE A 251 -5.58 -2.27 6.77
N VAL A 252 -5.31 -1.74 7.97
CA VAL A 252 -5.67 -0.36 8.31
C VAL A 252 -4.42 0.53 8.21
N MET A 253 -4.54 1.59 7.42
CA MET A 253 -3.58 2.68 7.33
C MET A 253 -4.11 3.87 8.12
N GLU A 254 -3.34 4.33 9.11
CA GLU A 254 -3.68 5.52 9.89
C GLU A 254 -3.09 6.76 9.21
N PHE A 255 -3.95 7.71 8.84
CA PHE A 255 -3.55 9.04 8.38
C PHE A 255 -3.65 10.00 9.56
N ARG A 256 -2.53 10.64 9.92
CA ARG A 256 -2.48 11.65 10.98
C ARG A 256 -2.11 13.01 10.40
N HIS A 257 -3.03 13.96 10.48
CA HIS A 257 -2.79 15.34 10.07
C HIS A 257 -1.90 16.06 11.10
N GLN A 258 -1.19 17.09 10.66
CA GLN A 258 -0.29 17.89 11.51
C GLN A 258 -1.00 18.60 12.68
N ASP A 259 -2.29 18.89 12.55
CA ASP A 259 -3.12 19.48 13.63
C ASP A 259 -3.60 18.46 14.67
N GLY A 260 -3.24 17.18 14.53
CA GLY A 260 -3.63 16.10 15.42
C GLY A 260 -4.89 15.33 15.02
N ARG A 261 -5.58 15.70 13.93
CA ARG A 261 -6.66 14.85 13.37
C ARG A 261 -6.10 13.50 12.95
N VAL A 262 -6.85 12.44 13.25
CA VAL A 262 -6.51 11.06 12.87
C VAL A 262 -7.67 10.49 12.05
N SER A 263 -7.35 9.87 10.93
CA SER A 263 -8.27 9.26 9.99
C SER A 263 -7.76 7.86 9.64
N PRO A 264 -8.22 6.80 10.30
CA PRO A 264 -7.89 5.44 9.89
C PRO A 264 -8.67 5.08 8.63
N VAL A 265 -7.98 4.48 7.68
CA VAL A 265 -8.54 4.05 6.39
C VAL A 265 -8.29 2.56 6.26
N ILE A 266 -9.37 1.80 6.08
CA ILE A 266 -9.28 0.38 5.73
C ILE A 266 -8.85 0.31 4.27
N LEU A 267 -7.79 -0.44 4.00
CA LEU A 267 -7.33 -0.80 2.67
C LEU A 267 -7.70 -2.26 2.44
N PRO A 268 -8.81 -2.55 1.74
CA PRO A 268 -9.17 -3.91 1.41
C PRO A 268 -8.09 -4.59 0.57
N GLN A 269 -8.03 -5.91 0.65
CA GLN A 269 -7.30 -6.71 -0.34
C GLN A 269 -7.76 -6.33 -1.77
N ARG A 270 -6.84 -6.35 -2.74
CA ARG A 270 -7.07 -5.98 -4.15
C ARG A 270 -7.49 -4.53 -4.38
N SER A 271 -7.29 -3.63 -3.41
CA SER A 271 -7.64 -2.21 -3.55
C SER A 271 -6.45 -1.34 -3.96
N LEU A 272 -6.71 -0.29 -4.74
CA LEU A 272 -5.75 0.75 -5.08
C LEU A 272 -6.08 2.04 -4.34
N LEU A 273 -5.15 2.50 -3.53
CA LEU A 273 -5.21 3.80 -2.86
C LEU A 273 -4.43 4.84 -3.68
N ILE A 274 -5.02 6.00 -3.88
CA ILE A 274 -4.42 7.17 -4.53
C ILE A 274 -4.33 8.27 -3.48
N MET A 275 -3.11 8.70 -3.17
CA MET A 275 -2.81 9.79 -2.25
C MET A 275 -2.36 10.99 -3.06
N SER A 276 -3.19 12.03 -3.14
CA SER A 276 -2.87 13.31 -3.78
C SER A 276 -3.01 14.47 -2.82
N GLU A 277 -2.42 15.62 -3.15
CA GLU A 277 -2.61 16.90 -2.45
C GLU A 277 -2.48 16.78 -0.91
N GLU A 278 -3.49 17.20 -0.14
CA GLU A 278 -3.46 17.24 1.33
C GLU A 278 -3.14 15.86 1.92
N ALA A 279 -3.81 14.79 1.45
CA ALA A 279 -3.60 13.42 1.90
C ALA A 279 -2.15 12.95 1.75
N ARG A 280 -1.43 13.47 0.75
CA ARG A 280 -0.03 13.12 0.51
C ARG A 280 0.94 14.00 1.32
N TYR A 281 0.71 15.31 1.34
CA TYR A 281 1.69 16.29 1.83
C TYR A 281 1.51 16.68 3.30
N TRP A 282 0.29 16.57 3.85
CA TRP A 282 -0.07 17.10 5.17
C TRP A 282 -0.43 16.02 6.19
N TYR A 283 -0.54 14.76 5.75
CA TYR A 283 -0.81 13.62 6.60
C TYR A 283 0.41 12.70 6.68
N SER A 284 0.81 12.34 7.90
CA SER A 284 1.72 11.23 8.11
C SER A 284 0.96 9.91 8.11
N VAL A 285 1.49 8.91 7.41
CA VAL A 285 0.89 7.58 7.27
C VAL A 285 1.60 6.58 8.16
N THR A 286 0.82 5.73 8.83
CA THR A 286 1.30 4.59 9.62
C THR A 286 0.55 3.35 9.20
N SER A 287 1.25 2.23 8.99
CA SER A 287 0.61 0.91 8.94
C SER A 287 0.68 0.33 10.34
N CYS A 288 -0.48 0.21 10.98
CA CYS A 288 -0.58 -0.20 12.37
C CYS A 288 -0.59 -1.73 12.48
N PRO A 289 0.39 -2.33 13.18
CA PRO A 289 0.44 -3.78 13.46
C PRO A 289 -0.83 -4.36 14.09
N SER A 290 -1.60 -3.50 14.74
CA SER A 290 -2.69 -3.82 15.64
C SER A 290 -4.02 -4.09 14.96
N TYR A 291 -4.10 -3.90 13.63
CA TYR A 291 -5.36 -3.93 12.88
C TYR A 291 -5.31 -4.87 11.67
N PHE A 292 -4.45 -5.89 11.68
CA PHE A 292 -4.61 -6.97 10.70
C PHE A 292 -5.98 -7.60 10.93
N LEU A 293 -6.89 -7.37 9.99
CA LEU A 293 -8.24 -7.95 10.03
C LEU A 293 -8.18 -9.48 9.89
N HIS A 294 -7.08 -10.00 9.35
CA HIS A 294 -6.81 -11.42 9.16
C HIS A 294 -5.33 -11.70 9.41
N SER A 295 -4.99 -12.84 10.03
CA SER A 295 -3.62 -13.31 10.27
C SER A 295 -2.93 -13.77 8.98
N VAL A 296 -3.03 -12.96 7.92
CA VAL A 296 -2.60 -13.27 6.56
C VAL A 296 -1.66 -12.16 6.08
N LEU A 297 -0.66 -12.57 5.33
CA LEU A 297 0.35 -11.72 4.73
C LEU A 297 -0.24 -10.53 3.95
N HIS A 298 0.31 -9.34 4.16
CA HIS A 298 -0.03 -8.15 3.37
C HIS A 298 1.17 -7.71 2.52
N VAL A 299 0.93 -7.49 1.23
CA VAL A 299 1.91 -6.92 0.29
C VAL A 299 1.39 -5.60 -0.23
N LEU A 300 2.18 -4.54 -0.07
CA LEU A 300 1.85 -3.19 -0.49
C LEU A 300 2.82 -2.71 -1.57
N TYR A 301 2.29 -2.49 -2.76
CA TYR A 301 3.02 -1.91 -3.88
C TYR A 301 2.82 -0.39 -3.88
N THR A 302 3.87 0.38 -3.59
CA THR A 302 3.84 1.83 -3.60
C THR A 302 4.54 2.36 -4.84
N PHE A 303 3.77 2.88 -5.79
CA PHE A 303 4.29 3.48 -7.02
C PHE A 303 4.43 4.98 -6.83
N THR A 304 5.60 5.50 -7.19
CA THR A 304 5.90 6.92 -7.11
C THR A 304 6.51 7.40 -8.42
N GLN A 305 6.20 8.64 -8.76
CA GLN A 305 6.93 9.36 -9.78
C GLN A 305 8.10 10.07 -9.09
N SER A 306 9.33 9.67 -9.40
CA SER A 306 10.49 10.40 -8.90
C SER A 306 10.49 11.82 -9.47
N ASN A 307 10.96 12.79 -8.67
CA ASN A 307 11.09 14.20 -9.06
C ASN A 307 12.20 14.45 -10.09
N CYS A 308 12.56 13.42 -10.86
CA CYS A 308 13.50 13.49 -11.95
C CYS A 308 12.91 14.40 -13.04
N LEU A 309 13.72 15.34 -13.53
CA LEU A 309 13.54 15.83 -14.88
C LEU A 309 13.66 14.58 -15.75
N ALA A 310 12.62 14.24 -16.52
CA ALA A 310 12.80 13.26 -17.56
C ALA A 310 14.03 13.72 -18.36
N ARG A 311 15.06 12.89 -18.48
CA ARG A 311 15.70 12.88 -19.79
C ARG A 311 14.55 12.53 -20.70
N GLU A 312 14.17 13.47 -21.58
CA GLU A 312 13.25 13.14 -22.65
C GLU A 312 13.69 11.79 -23.19
N PRO A 313 12.76 10.83 -23.40
CA PRO A 313 13.11 9.66 -24.17
C PRO A 313 13.86 10.20 -25.39
N LYS A 314 15.08 9.71 -25.66
CA LYS A 314 15.79 10.09 -26.88
C LYS A 314 14.73 10.05 -27.95
N GLY A 315 14.38 11.22 -28.50
CA GLY A 315 13.24 11.34 -29.39
C GLY A 315 13.39 10.27 -30.48
N PRO A 316 12.27 9.84 -31.10
CA PRO A 316 12.33 8.96 -32.26
C PRO A 316 13.50 9.43 -33.12
N SER A 317 14.40 8.51 -33.48
CA SER A 317 15.56 8.88 -34.26
C SER A 317 15.08 9.69 -35.47
N PRO A 318 15.89 10.57 -36.08
CA PRO A 318 15.45 11.32 -37.25
C PRO A 318 14.81 10.41 -38.34
N LEU A 319 15.20 9.13 -38.35
CA LEU A 319 14.61 8.05 -39.15
C LEU A 319 13.18 7.67 -38.70
N ASP A 320 12.94 7.46 -37.41
CA ASP A 320 11.62 7.10 -36.87
C ASP A 320 10.59 8.23 -37.06
N THR A 321 11.02 9.49 -36.88
CA THR A 321 10.18 10.67 -37.10
C THR A 321 9.83 10.84 -38.58
N LEU A 322 10.78 10.53 -39.47
CA LEU A 322 10.57 10.55 -40.91
C LEU A 322 9.64 9.42 -41.35
N LEU A 323 9.79 8.22 -40.76
CA LEU A 323 8.95 7.06 -41.06
C LEU A 323 7.49 7.32 -40.66
N ASP A 324 7.25 7.85 -39.46
CA ASP A 324 5.91 8.21 -38.99
C ASP A 324 5.27 9.33 -39.81
N LEU A 325 6.05 10.34 -40.24
CA LEU A 325 5.55 11.41 -41.11
C LEU A 325 5.19 10.91 -42.51
N ILE A 326 5.94 9.92 -43.03
CA ILE A 326 5.65 9.28 -44.33
C ILE A 326 4.39 8.42 -44.21
N LEU A 327 4.26 7.62 -43.13
CA LEU A 327 3.11 6.75 -42.90
C LEU A 327 1.83 7.53 -42.59
N SER A 328 1.93 8.71 -41.96
CA SER A 328 0.76 9.54 -41.64
C SER A 328 0.25 10.36 -42.83
N ARG A 329 1.03 10.51 -43.91
CA ARG A 329 0.67 11.35 -45.07
C ARG A 329 0.43 10.61 -46.37
N PHE A 330 0.84 9.34 -46.48
CA PHE A 330 0.67 8.54 -47.68
C PHE A 330 0.03 7.18 -47.36
N ASN A 331 -0.91 6.74 -48.20
CA ASN A 331 -1.39 5.36 -48.19
C ASN A 331 -0.27 4.45 -48.71
N VAL A 332 0.56 3.93 -47.80
CA VAL A 332 1.67 3.05 -48.15
C VAL A 332 1.17 1.61 -48.31
N VAL A 333 1.35 1.04 -49.49
CA VAL A 333 1.14 -0.39 -49.77
C VAL A 333 2.49 -1.10 -49.68
N TYR A 334 2.62 -2.06 -48.77
CA TYR A 334 3.83 -2.87 -48.64
C TYR A 334 3.81 -4.00 -49.68
N ILE A 335 4.86 -4.09 -50.51
CA ILE A 335 5.12 -5.27 -51.34
C ILE A 335 6.37 -5.95 -50.80
N LEU A 336 6.19 -7.08 -50.11
CA LEU A 336 7.29 -7.95 -49.70
C LEU A 336 7.71 -8.80 -50.90
N GLN A 337 8.90 -8.58 -51.44
CA GLN A 337 9.55 -9.56 -52.32
C GLN A 337 10.60 -10.37 -51.54
N PRO A 338 10.54 -11.71 -51.56
CA PRO A 338 11.56 -12.53 -50.92
C PRO A 338 12.77 -12.62 -51.85
N THR A 339 13.92 -12.11 -51.43
CA THR A 339 15.20 -12.39 -52.09
C THR A 339 16.07 -13.29 -51.24
N SER A 340 16.51 -14.39 -51.84
CA SER A 340 17.31 -15.46 -51.24
C SER A 340 18.80 -15.08 -51.18
N SER A 341 19.21 -14.22 -50.24
CA SER A 341 20.56 -14.29 -49.65
C SER A 341 20.66 -13.36 -48.44
N ARG A 342 21.54 -13.72 -47.51
CA ARG A 342 21.66 -13.14 -46.17
C ARG A 342 21.80 -11.60 -46.16
N SER A 343 20.97 -10.98 -45.32
CA SER A 343 21.21 -9.72 -44.60
C SER A 343 21.20 -8.40 -45.37
N VAL A 344 20.09 -8.04 -46.02
CA VAL A 344 19.58 -6.64 -46.13
C VAL A 344 18.07 -6.71 -46.35
N LEU A 345 17.26 -6.12 -45.48
CA LEU A 345 15.81 -5.99 -45.70
C LEU A 345 15.58 -4.69 -46.48
N ILE A 346 15.52 -4.77 -47.81
CA ILE A 346 15.27 -3.59 -48.66
C ILE A 346 13.76 -3.36 -48.74
N PHE A 347 13.25 -2.33 -48.04
CA PHE A 347 11.89 -1.86 -48.23
C PHE A 347 11.84 -0.93 -49.44
N THR A 348 11.12 -1.34 -50.49
CA THR A 348 10.80 -0.45 -51.62
C THR A 348 9.44 0.17 -51.36
N ILE A 349 9.40 1.46 -51.01
CA ILE A 349 8.17 2.20 -50.80
C ILE A 349 7.71 2.76 -52.16
N PHE A 350 6.60 2.24 -52.69
CA PHE A 350 5.91 2.85 -53.83
C PHE A 350 4.88 3.86 -53.32
N ILE A 351 5.09 5.15 -53.60
CA ILE A 351 4.08 6.18 -53.35
C ILE A 351 3.11 6.19 -54.53
N MET A 352 1.97 5.52 -54.38
CA MET A 352 0.83 5.63 -55.30
C MET A 352 -0.05 6.80 -54.86
N ASN A 353 0.03 7.92 -55.57
CA ASN A 353 -0.97 8.99 -55.43
C ASN A 353 -2.29 8.50 -56.06
N LEU A 354 -3.27 8.15 -55.21
CA LEU A 354 -4.66 7.98 -55.62
C LEU A 354 -5.21 9.37 -55.98
N ILE A 355 -5.37 9.63 -57.28
CA ILE A 355 -6.16 10.74 -57.79
C ILE A 355 -7.61 10.42 -57.46
N HIS A 356 -8.21 11.17 -56.53
CA HIS A 356 -9.66 11.23 -56.39
C HIS A 356 -10.11 12.60 -56.91
N ASP A 357 -10.98 12.58 -57.91
CA ASP A 357 -11.49 13.72 -58.67
C ASP A 357 -11.86 14.94 -57.80
N TYR A 358 -11.22 16.08 -58.11
CA TYR A 358 -11.75 17.40 -57.78
C TYR A 358 -12.17 18.06 -59.09
N HIS A 359 -13.46 17.97 -59.42
CA HIS A 359 -14.09 18.81 -60.43
C HIS A 359 -14.16 20.24 -59.91
N GLU A 360 -13.21 21.10 -60.26
CA GLU A 360 -13.43 22.54 -60.32
C GLU A 360 -12.49 23.22 -61.34
N ARG A 361 -13.03 24.23 -62.03
CA ARG A 361 -12.56 24.82 -63.29
C ARG A 361 -11.15 25.46 -63.20
N PRO A 362 -10.38 25.51 -64.30
CA PRO A 362 -9.03 26.10 -64.30
C PRO A 362 -9.08 27.63 -64.21
N SER A 363 -8.24 28.19 -63.34
CA SER A 363 -7.88 29.62 -63.27
C SER A 363 -6.47 29.82 -63.86
N PRO A 364 -6.19 30.88 -64.65
CA PRO A 364 -5.04 30.90 -65.57
C PRO A 364 -3.68 31.30 -64.96
N ASN A 365 -3.54 31.43 -63.64
CA ASN A 365 -2.38 32.11 -63.04
C ASN A 365 -1.67 31.34 -61.90
N LYS A 366 -1.24 30.09 -62.13
CA LYS A 366 -0.21 29.45 -61.29
C LYS A 366 0.79 28.66 -62.16
N PRO A 367 2.10 28.71 -61.84
CA PRO A 367 3.12 27.99 -62.59
C PRO A 367 2.96 26.47 -62.39
N ASP A 368 3.15 25.71 -63.46
CA ASP A 368 3.13 24.24 -63.46
C ASP A 368 4.22 23.70 -62.52
N MET A 369 3.82 22.95 -61.50
CA MET A 369 4.74 22.22 -60.62
C MET A 369 4.81 20.77 -61.10
N PHE A 370 5.78 20.46 -61.96
CA PHE A 370 6.12 19.09 -62.31
C PHE A 370 6.78 18.41 -61.10
N PHE A 371 6.12 17.42 -60.49
CA PHE A 371 6.77 16.55 -59.50
C PHE A 371 7.21 15.24 -60.18
N THR A 372 8.51 15.08 -60.35
CA THR A 372 9.17 13.80 -60.67
C THR A 372 9.11 12.87 -59.47
N GLY A 373 8.57 11.66 -59.63
CA GLY A 373 8.55 10.64 -58.59
C GLY A 373 9.97 10.26 -58.16
N GLY A 374 10.30 10.52 -56.89
CA GLY A 374 11.58 10.16 -56.28
C GLY A 374 11.53 8.78 -55.64
N LEU A 375 12.48 7.92 -56.01
CA LEU A 375 12.73 6.64 -55.36
C LEU A 375 13.55 6.92 -54.08
N ILE A 376 13.02 6.62 -52.90
CA ILE A 376 13.80 6.65 -51.65
C ILE A 376 14.20 5.20 -51.33
N LEU A 377 15.48 4.88 -51.50
CA LEU A 377 16.04 3.62 -51.03
C LEU A 377 16.47 3.80 -49.56
N LEU A 378 15.83 3.09 -48.65
CA LEU A 378 16.29 2.94 -47.26
C LEU A 378 16.94 1.55 -47.13
N ALA A 379 18.25 1.53 -46.92
CA ALA A 379 18.97 0.33 -46.48
C ALA A 379 19.05 0.36 -44.94
N ILE A 380 18.52 -0.68 -44.29
CA ILE A 380 18.66 -0.92 -42.84
C ILE A 380 19.74 -1.96 -42.62
#